data_AF-A0A9W6Z7I1-F1
#
_entry.id   AF-A0A9W6Z7I1-F1
#
_cell.length_a   1.000
_cell.length_b   1.000
_cell.length_c   1.000
_cell.angle_alpha   90.00
_cell.angle_beta   90.00
_cell.angle_gamma   90.00
#
_symmetry.space_group_name_H-M   'P 1'
#
loop_
_entity.id
_entity.type
_entity.pdbx_description
1 polymer ?
#
loop_
_entity_poly.entity_id
_entity_poly.type
_entity_poly.pdbx_seq_one_letter_code
_entity_poly.pdbx_strand_id
1 'polypeptide(L)'
;MKNRQSLDCAMKHFEMLLSAYINLPQQRLFAKNFLGDCVLRVTGDDEAWYEPDPTAIFKALLTKAEINGEISLKSMDDLKTQDPIDDPETRNQFVQNLTGLREAVFDITKRIERSIEGLPLFIRCVCKEIYLQLKKEYPGEPERFYLSSIGTIFIKSYITPMFITPENYGVHLSSLNDPELARNNLLEVAKVLNQLVLMRPFGSSNAFLQPLNPFLEEFIEGIREILKDLIDIEMIDECYQMSVYDDVSSNVKPMLRLSTDEILEVLELIKNEIDITAPEKNNLLRYIMLEINELVGSTHNKLGKGMIDLKLEPVAESSDSHDVEMKALLLEAKRYIIYILQIQNGEDLLDLLLSEITPTDEFKFRELAKAERKRLSSSNVESAFEKEALNEIFNSTFPQVKKRAIELILSLERMGALTRNDGYQELLNDIAFDIKTVKSQKEERDRQFRVVIDTLTKLKQKERTCAKVYNSYINDIDNAMFKLQRRKDIYPSLDTVDTHLNT
;
A
#
# COMPACT_ATOMS: atom_id res chain seq x y z
N MET A 1 6.60 -35.31 3.43
CA MET A 1 5.71 -34.50 2.59
C MET A 1 4.34 -34.45 3.26
N LYS A 2 4.13 -33.47 4.15
CA LYS A 2 2.84 -33.30 4.84
C LYS A 2 1.88 -32.60 3.89
N ASN A 3 0.66 -33.13 3.81
CA ASN A 3 -0.44 -32.63 2.99
C ASN A 3 -0.60 -31.12 3.15
N ARG A 4 -0.56 -30.41 2.02
CA ARG A 4 -1.07 -29.05 1.89
C ARG A 4 -2.57 -29.11 2.19
N GLN A 5 -2.95 -28.93 3.44
CA GLN A 5 -4.34 -28.62 3.78
C GLN A 5 -4.67 -27.32 3.04
N SER A 6 -5.56 -27.44 2.07
CA SER A 6 -6.28 -26.32 1.50
C SER A 6 -6.90 -25.54 2.65
N LEU A 7 -6.42 -24.32 2.87
CA LEU A 7 -7.08 -23.32 3.71
C LEU A 7 -8.37 -22.91 2.98
N ASP A 8 -9.36 -23.79 3.04
CA ASP A 8 -10.71 -23.52 2.59
C ASP A 8 -11.44 -22.85 3.75
N CYS A 9 -11.38 -21.52 3.79
CA CYS A 9 -12.08 -20.69 4.76
C CYS A 9 -12.77 -19.56 4.00
N ALA A 10 -14.10 -19.65 3.93
CA ALA A 10 -14.99 -18.58 3.52
C ALA A 10 -14.62 -17.28 4.24
N MET A 11 -14.41 -16.19 3.49
CA MET A 11 -13.90 -14.86 3.91
C MET A 11 -13.34 -14.76 5.34
N LYS A 12 -12.01 -14.75 5.47
CA LYS A 12 -11.34 -14.55 6.77
C LYS A 12 -11.75 -13.17 7.34
N HIS A 13 -12.07 -13.07 8.64
CA HIS A 13 -12.48 -11.84 9.34
C HIS A 13 -11.64 -10.59 9.00
N PHE A 14 -10.34 -10.77 8.74
CA PHE A 14 -9.45 -9.73 8.25
C PHE A 14 -9.88 -9.10 6.92
N GLU A 15 -10.33 -9.92 5.95
CA GLU A 15 -10.81 -9.45 4.65
C GLU A 15 -12.10 -8.62 4.81
N MET A 16 -12.96 -8.97 5.78
CA MET A 16 -14.16 -8.17 6.10
C MET A 16 -13.79 -6.81 6.68
N LEU A 17 -12.84 -6.77 7.62
CA LEU A 17 -12.37 -5.53 8.23
C LEU A 17 -11.71 -4.60 7.19
N LEU A 18 -10.85 -5.16 6.33
CA LEU A 18 -10.22 -4.39 5.27
C LEU A 18 -11.24 -3.87 4.26
N SER A 19 -12.23 -4.70 3.89
CA SER A 19 -13.33 -4.29 3.01
C SER A 19 -14.14 -3.14 3.61
N ALA A 20 -14.46 -3.20 4.91
CA ALA A 20 -15.15 -2.11 5.60
C ALA A 20 -14.32 -0.81 5.58
N TYR A 21 -13.00 -0.91 5.82
CA TYR A 21 -12.11 0.24 5.82
C TYR A 21 -11.95 0.89 4.44
N ILE A 22 -11.77 0.09 3.37
CA ILE A 22 -11.65 0.59 1.99
C ILE A 22 -12.96 1.27 1.52
N ASN A 23 -14.08 0.90 2.13
CA ASN A 23 -15.37 1.52 1.86
C ASN A 23 -15.62 2.85 2.58
N LEU A 24 -14.67 3.35 3.37
CA LEU A 24 -14.76 4.70 3.92
C LEU A 24 -14.76 5.76 2.80
N PRO A 25 -15.46 6.89 2.95
CA PRO A 25 -15.62 7.89 1.88
C PRO A 25 -14.30 8.39 1.28
N GLN A 26 -13.29 8.61 2.12
CA GLN A 26 -11.96 9.07 1.70
C GLN A 26 -11.24 8.02 0.84
N GLN A 27 -11.36 6.74 1.23
CA GLN A 27 -10.72 5.63 0.53
C GLN A 27 -11.41 5.36 -0.82
N ARG A 28 -12.74 5.45 -0.86
CA ARG A 28 -13.51 5.36 -2.12
C ARG A 28 -13.13 6.46 -3.12
N LEU A 29 -12.95 7.69 -2.65
CA LEU A 29 -12.53 8.82 -3.50
C LEU A 29 -11.12 8.58 -4.07
N PHE A 30 -10.19 8.10 -3.25
CA PHE A 30 -8.85 7.74 -3.71
C PHE A 30 -8.93 6.63 -4.78
N ALA A 31 -9.64 5.54 -4.48
CA ALA A 31 -9.81 4.40 -5.37
C ALA A 31 -10.42 4.79 -6.72
N LYS A 32 -11.41 5.71 -6.73
CA LYS A 32 -11.96 6.30 -7.95
C LYS A 32 -10.88 6.96 -8.82
N ASN A 33 -10.03 7.79 -8.22
CA ASN A 33 -8.94 8.46 -8.95
C ASN A 33 -7.82 7.50 -9.35
N PHE A 34 -7.67 6.38 -8.63
CA PHE A 34 -6.63 5.39 -8.84
C PHE A 34 -6.95 4.42 -9.97
N LEU A 35 -8.13 3.81 -10.00
CA LEU A 35 -8.52 2.78 -10.99
C LEU A 35 -9.77 3.10 -11.82
N GLY A 36 -10.47 4.21 -11.54
CA GLY A 36 -11.73 4.55 -12.21
C GLY A 36 -11.63 4.56 -13.73
N ASP A 37 -10.59 5.17 -14.31
CA ASP A 37 -10.40 5.21 -15.76
C ASP A 37 -10.21 3.82 -16.37
N CYS A 38 -9.51 2.92 -15.67
CA CYS A 38 -9.27 1.56 -16.13
C CYS A 38 -10.56 0.74 -16.10
N VAL A 39 -11.36 0.88 -15.03
CA VAL A 39 -12.68 0.25 -14.95
C VAL A 39 -13.57 0.78 -16.08
N LEU A 40 -13.62 2.10 -16.28
CA LEU A 40 -14.40 2.71 -17.36
C LEU A 40 -13.97 2.26 -18.75
N ARG A 41 -12.67 2.02 -18.98
CA ARG A 41 -12.19 1.49 -20.26
C ARG A 41 -12.67 0.06 -20.50
N VAL A 42 -12.69 -0.78 -19.46
CA VAL A 42 -13.18 -2.16 -19.57
C VAL A 42 -14.69 -2.21 -19.78
N THR A 43 -15.43 -1.27 -19.20
CA THR A 43 -16.90 -1.27 -19.24
C THR A 43 -17.50 -0.37 -20.32
N GLY A 44 -16.71 0.54 -20.90
CA GLY A 44 -17.18 1.56 -21.85
C GLY A 44 -17.09 1.16 -23.32
N ASP A 45 -16.49 0.01 -23.62
CA ASP A 45 -16.48 -0.58 -24.96
C ASP A 45 -17.62 -1.60 -25.06
N ASP A 46 -18.67 -1.25 -25.81
CA ASP A 46 -19.86 -2.08 -26.00
C ASP A 46 -19.55 -3.38 -26.79
N GLU A 47 -18.42 -3.43 -27.51
CA GLU A 47 -17.98 -4.63 -28.23
C GLU A 47 -17.02 -5.49 -27.38
N ALA A 48 -16.58 -5.01 -26.20
CA ALA A 48 -15.66 -5.76 -25.36
C ALA A 48 -16.35 -6.97 -24.73
N TRP A 49 -15.78 -8.14 -24.97
CA TRP A 49 -16.28 -9.40 -24.43
C TRP A 49 -15.11 -10.31 -24.05
N TYR A 50 -15.04 -10.67 -22.77
CA TYR A 50 -13.91 -11.45 -22.23
C TYR A 50 -14.29 -12.86 -21.81
N GLU A 51 -15.37 -13.43 -22.36
CA GLU A 51 -15.77 -14.81 -22.07
C GLU A 51 -14.68 -15.80 -22.54
N PRO A 52 -14.14 -16.63 -21.63
CA PRO A 52 -13.16 -17.64 -22.00
C PRO A 52 -13.78 -18.98 -22.43
N ASP A 53 -15.03 -19.33 -22.10
CA ASP A 53 -15.60 -20.65 -22.43
C ASP A 53 -16.04 -20.74 -23.91
N PRO A 54 -15.41 -21.58 -24.75
CA PRO A 54 -15.82 -21.76 -26.16
C PRO A 54 -17.27 -22.19 -26.33
N THR A 55 -17.82 -22.94 -25.36
CA THR A 55 -19.23 -23.38 -25.39
C THR A 55 -20.17 -22.20 -25.19
N ALA A 56 -19.85 -21.31 -24.26
CA ALA A 56 -20.61 -20.08 -24.04
C ALA A 56 -20.50 -19.16 -25.27
N ILE A 57 -19.30 -19.07 -25.86
CA ILE A 57 -19.06 -18.29 -27.07
C ILE A 57 -19.92 -18.80 -28.23
N PHE A 58 -19.88 -20.10 -28.51
CA PHE A 58 -20.65 -20.73 -29.58
C PHE A 58 -22.16 -20.44 -29.46
N LYS A 59 -22.71 -20.58 -28.24
CA LYS A 59 -24.13 -20.31 -27.96
C LYS A 59 -24.50 -18.83 -28.16
N ALA A 60 -23.62 -17.92 -27.76
CA ALA A 60 -23.85 -16.49 -27.92
C ALA A 60 -23.79 -16.08 -29.39
N LEU A 61 -22.84 -16.62 -30.17
CA LEU A 61 -22.76 -16.41 -31.62
C LEU A 61 -24.01 -16.94 -32.34
N LEU A 62 -24.52 -18.11 -31.96
CA LEU A 62 -25.75 -18.67 -32.51
C LEU A 62 -26.95 -17.77 -32.23
N THR A 63 -27.12 -17.35 -30.97
CA THR A 63 -28.18 -16.41 -30.57
C THR A 63 -28.08 -15.09 -31.34
N LYS A 64 -26.87 -14.56 -31.56
CA LYS A 64 -26.64 -13.33 -32.32
C LYS A 64 -27.02 -13.49 -33.80
N ALA A 65 -26.68 -14.62 -34.42
CA ALA A 65 -27.07 -14.93 -35.79
C ALA A 65 -28.60 -15.06 -35.95
N GLU A 66 -29.27 -15.70 -34.98
CA GLU A 66 -30.74 -15.83 -34.95
C GLU A 66 -31.43 -14.47 -34.84
N ILE A 67 -30.95 -13.58 -33.95
CA ILE A 67 -31.47 -12.21 -33.79
C ILE A 67 -31.27 -11.40 -35.07
N ASN A 68 -30.13 -11.57 -35.75
CA ASN A 68 -29.81 -10.88 -37.00
C ASN A 68 -30.57 -11.44 -38.21
N GLY A 69 -31.34 -12.52 -38.06
CA GLY A 69 -32.09 -13.16 -39.14
C GLY A 69 -31.21 -13.91 -40.15
N GLU A 70 -29.98 -14.26 -39.76
CA GLU A 70 -29.07 -15.02 -40.60
C GLU A 70 -29.44 -16.52 -40.55
N ILE A 71 -29.49 -17.18 -41.71
CA ILE A 71 -29.68 -18.63 -41.77
C ILE A 71 -28.36 -19.28 -41.34
N SER A 72 -28.23 -19.55 -40.05
CA SER A 72 -27.08 -20.28 -39.53
C SER A 72 -27.18 -21.76 -39.92
N LEU A 73 -26.08 -22.30 -40.44
CA LEU A 73 -25.91 -23.75 -40.63
C LEU A 73 -25.56 -24.46 -39.31
N LYS A 74 -25.37 -23.70 -38.22
CA LYS A 74 -24.99 -24.19 -36.90
C LYS A 74 -26.23 -24.46 -36.06
N SER A 75 -26.21 -25.54 -35.29
CA SER A 75 -27.27 -25.92 -34.38
C SER A 75 -26.73 -26.18 -32.97
N MET A 76 -27.58 -26.01 -31.97
CA MET A 76 -27.30 -26.46 -30.60
C MET A 76 -26.95 -27.96 -30.52
N ASP A 77 -27.37 -28.75 -31.50
CA ASP A 77 -27.03 -30.17 -31.59
C ASP A 77 -25.56 -30.44 -31.97
N ASP A 78 -24.88 -29.47 -32.58
CA ASP A 78 -23.46 -29.60 -32.96
C ASP A 78 -22.54 -29.71 -31.73
N LEU A 79 -22.97 -29.16 -30.58
CA LEU A 79 -22.28 -29.30 -29.30
C LEU A 79 -22.21 -30.75 -28.78
N LYS A 80 -23.00 -31.68 -29.35
CA LYS A 80 -22.98 -33.10 -28.99
C LYS A 80 -22.00 -33.90 -29.84
N THR A 81 -21.61 -33.38 -31.00
CA THR A 81 -20.86 -34.10 -32.02
C THR A 81 -19.48 -33.50 -32.28
N GLN A 82 -19.29 -32.20 -32.00
CA GLN A 82 -18.05 -31.47 -32.23
C GLN A 82 -17.68 -30.59 -31.03
N ASP A 83 -16.39 -30.37 -30.82
CA ASP A 83 -15.91 -29.42 -29.82
C ASP A 83 -16.18 -27.99 -30.35
N PRO A 84 -16.84 -27.09 -29.60
CA PRO A 84 -17.10 -25.73 -30.06
C PRO A 84 -15.84 -24.95 -30.48
N ILE A 85 -14.65 -25.30 -29.99
CA ILE A 85 -13.39 -24.66 -30.44
C ILE A 85 -12.96 -25.05 -31.87
N ASP A 86 -13.53 -26.13 -32.42
CA ASP A 86 -13.28 -26.57 -33.78
C ASP A 86 -13.99 -25.69 -34.82
N ASP A 87 -15.06 -25.00 -34.43
CA ASP A 87 -15.76 -24.00 -35.24
C ASP A 87 -14.86 -22.77 -35.49
N PRO A 88 -14.58 -22.39 -36.75
CA PRO A 88 -13.69 -21.28 -37.07
C PRO A 88 -14.13 -19.94 -36.50
N GLU A 89 -15.43 -19.67 -36.44
CA GLU A 89 -15.97 -18.41 -35.94
C GLU A 89 -15.81 -18.32 -34.42
N THR A 90 -16.18 -19.39 -33.71
CA THR A 90 -16.00 -19.52 -32.26
C THR A 90 -14.53 -19.41 -31.88
N ARG A 91 -13.63 -20.06 -32.63
CA ARG A 91 -12.18 -19.95 -32.42
C ARG A 91 -11.67 -18.52 -32.62
N ASN A 92 -12.09 -17.85 -33.68
CA ASN A 92 -11.67 -16.47 -33.94
C ASN A 92 -12.13 -15.53 -32.82
N GLN A 93 -13.38 -15.68 -32.37
CA GLN A 93 -13.93 -14.89 -31.28
C GLN A 93 -13.23 -15.20 -29.94
N PHE A 94 -12.96 -16.48 -29.65
CA PHE A 94 -12.18 -16.88 -28.48
C PHE A 94 -10.80 -16.23 -28.43
N VAL A 95 -10.09 -16.20 -29.57
CA VAL A 95 -8.78 -15.53 -29.67
C VAL A 95 -8.91 -14.02 -29.45
N GLN A 96 -9.94 -13.38 -30.01
CA GLN A 96 -10.21 -11.95 -29.79
C GLN A 96 -10.50 -11.65 -28.31
N ASN A 97 -11.37 -12.43 -27.66
CA ASN A 97 -11.73 -12.28 -26.25
C ASN A 97 -10.49 -12.35 -25.35
N LEU A 98 -9.62 -13.37 -25.55
CA LEU A 98 -8.40 -13.53 -24.77
C LEU A 98 -7.36 -12.44 -25.05
N THR A 99 -7.31 -11.92 -26.28
CA THR A 99 -6.42 -10.81 -26.63
C THR A 99 -6.85 -9.52 -25.93
N GLY A 100 -8.14 -9.19 -25.98
CA GLY A 100 -8.69 -8.02 -25.27
C GLY A 100 -8.52 -8.15 -23.75
N LEU A 101 -8.76 -9.34 -23.19
CA LEU A 101 -8.55 -9.61 -21.76
C LEU A 101 -7.08 -9.40 -21.36
N ARG A 102 -6.13 -9.88 -22.19
CA ARG A 102 -4.69 -9.66 -21.97
C ARG A 102 -4.35 -8.16 -21.96
N GLU A 103 -4.87 -7.39 -22.91
CA GLU A 103 -4.63 -5.95 -23.02
C GLU A 103 -5.19 -5.19 -21.81
N ALA A 104 -6.41 -5.49 -21.40
CA ALA A 104 -7.03 -4.89 -20.22
C ALA A 104 -6.21 -5.16 -18.93
N VAL A 105 -5.75 -6.40 -18.75
CA VAL A 105 -4.91 -6.79 -17.60
C VAL A 105 -3.55 -6.10 -17.63
N PHE A 106 -2.94 -6.00 -18.82
CA PHE A 106 -1.68 -5.28 -18.99
C PHE A 106 -1.81 -3.80 -18.61
N ASP A 107 -2.85 -3.12 -19.10
CA ASP A 107 -3.13 -1.72 -18.81
C ASP A 107 -3.31 -1.46 -17.31
N ILE A 108 -4.07 -2.31 -16.63
CA ILE A 108 -4.28 -2.20 -15.18
C ILE A 108 -2.98 -2.46 -14.42
N THR A 109 -2.20 -3.45 -14.83
CA THR A 109 -0.90 -3.75 -14.21
C THR A 109 0.04 -2.56 -14.35
N LYS A 110 0.10 -1.92 -15.52
CA LYS A 110 0.89 -0.69 -15.75
C LYS A 110 0.36 0.50 -14.96
N ARG A 111 -0.96 0.62 -14.77
CA ARG A 111 -1.55 1.65 -13.91
C ARG A 111 -1.12 1.46 -12.45
N ILE A 112 -1.15 0.22 -11.95
CA ILE A 112 -0.68 -0.13 -10.60
C ILE A 112 0.80 0.23 -10.47
N GLU A 113 1.66 -0.25 -11.37
CA GLU A 113 3.12 0.00 -11.37
C GLU A 113 3.46 1.49 -11.23
N ARG A 114 2.82 2.35 -12.03
CA ARG A 114 3.06 3.80 -12.01
C ARG A 114 2.57 4.53 -10.76
N SER A 115 1.69 3.87 -10.00
CA SER A 115 0.94 4.51 -8.92
C SER A 115 1.26 3.92 -7.54
N ILE A 116 2.22 2.98 -7.45
CA ILE A 116 2.62 2.32 -6.20
C ILE A 116 3.00 3.34 -5.12
N GLU A 117 3.82 4.33 -5.48
CA GLU A 117 4.26 5.37 -4.55
C GLU A 117 3.11 6.22 -3.99
N GLY A 118 2.04 6.38 -4.78
CA GLY A 118 0.86 7.14 -4.40
C GLY A 118 -0.21 6.32 -3.67
N LEU A 119 -0.03 5.01 -3.50
CA LEU A 119 -0.96 4.17 -2.75
C LEU A 119 -1.04 4.63 -1.28
N PRO A 120 -2.22 4.50 -0.63
CA PRO A 120 -2.36 4.83 0.78
C PRO A 120 -1.36 4.02 1.63
N LEU A 121 -0.68 4.68 2.57
CA LEU A 121 0.36 4.03 3.38
C LEU A 121 -0.14 2.79 4.11
N PHE A 122 -1.39 2.79 4.60
CA PHE A 122 -1.92 1.66 5.37
C PHE A 122 -1.85 0.33 4.60
N ILE A 123 -2.17 0.31 3.29
CA ILE A 123 -2.18 -0.96 2.53
C ILE A 123 -0.75 -1.45 2.28
N ARG A 124 0.19 -0.53 2.10
CA ARG A 124 1.62 -0.85 1.97
C ARG A 124 2.17 -1.39 3.29
N CYS A 125 1.85 -0.76 4.42
CA CYS A 125 2.20 -1.22 5.77
C CYS A 125 1.63 -2.61 6.06
N VAL A 126 0.35 -2.84 5.76
CA VAL A 126 -0.30 -4.15 5.91
C VAL A 126 0.42 -5.22 5.09
N CYS A 127 0.73 -4.95 3.83
CA CYS A 127 1.46 -5.90 2.97
C CYS A 127 2.87 -6.17 3.51
N LYS A 128 3.60 -5.14 3.95
CA LYS A 128 4.93 -5.28 4.53
C LYS A 128 4.92 -6.09 5.82
N GLU A 129 3.98 -5.82 6.73
CA GLU A 129 3.89 -6.53 8.00
C GLU A 129 3.57 -8.02 7.76
N ILE A 130 2.64 -8.32 6.86
CA ILE A 130 2.34 -9.70 6.47
C ILE A 130 3.57 -10.37 5.85
N TYR A 131 4.32 -9.68 4.98
CA TYR A 131 5.56 -10.19 4.42
C TYR A 131 6.58 -10.56 5.51
N LEU A 132 6.79 -9.69 6.49
CA LEU A 132 7.73 -9.91 7.59
C LEU A 132 7.30 -11.06 8.49
N GLN A 133 6.01 -11.15 8.83
CA GLN A 133 5.48 -12.24 9.64
C GLN A 133 5.58 -13.59 8.91
N LEU A 134 5.25 -13.64 7.62
CA LEU A 134 5.42 -14.86 6.81
C LEU A 134 6.89 -15.30 6.76
N LYS A 135 7.83 -14.36 6.62
CA LYS A 135 9.26 -14.66 6.63
C LYS A 135 9.75 -15.18 7.98
N LYS A 136 9.15 -14.71 9.08
CA LYS A 136 9.43 -15.17 10.45
C LYS A 136 8.83 -16.56 10.72
N GLU A 137 7.60 -16.81 10.29
CA GLU A 137 6.89 -18.07 10.51
C GLU A 137 7.39 -19.21 9.62
N TYR A 138 7.73 -18.89 8.36
CA TYR A 138 8.21 -19.85 7.36
C TYR A 138 9.61 -19.46 6.85
N PRO A 139 10.66 -19.52 7.69
CA PRO A 139 12.00 -19.10 7.27
C PRO A 139 12.58 -20.03 6.20
N GLY A 140 13.17 -19.45 5.15
CA GLY A 140 13.86 -20.20 4.08
C GLY A 140 13.01 -20.57 2.86
N GLU A 141 11.73 -20.19 2.84
CA GLU A 141 10.92 -20.26 1.62
C GLU A 141 11.45 -19.29 0.55
N PRO A 142 11.22 -19.57 -0.75
CA PRO A 142 11.70 -18.71 -1.82
C PRO A 142 10.98 -17.36 -1.77
N GLU A 143 11.66 -16.28 -2.20
CA GLU A 143 11.08 -14.92 -2.24
C GLU A 143 9.71 -14.87 -2.94
N ARG A 144 9.58 -15.65 -4.02
CA ARG A 144 8.33 -15.84 -4.78
C ARG A 144 7.16 -16.28 -3.90
N PHE A 145 7.38 -17.13 -2.89
CA PHE A 145 6.32 -17.58 -1.98
C PHE A 145 5.77 -16.40 -1.17
N TYR A 146 6.64 -15.62 -0.55
CA TYR A 146 6.26 -14.46 0.26
C TYR A 146 5.58 -13.39 -0.61
N LEU A 147 6.20 -13.04 -1.75
CA LEU A 147 5.65 -12.04 -2.68
C LEU A 147 4.30 -12.48 -3.24
N SER A 148 4.14 -13.76 -3.63
CA SER A 148 2.85 -14.24 -4.12
C SER A 148 1.74 -14.14 -3.08
N SER A 149 2.06 -14.38 -1.81
CA SER A 149 1.08 -14.30 -0.72
C SER A 149 0.61 -12.87 -0.50
N ILE A 150 1.52 -11.90 -0.41
CA ILE A 150 1.15 -10.49 -0.25
C ILE A 150 0.47 -9.94 -1.51
N GLY A 151 0.90 -10.37 -2.71
CA GLY A 151 0.31 -9.95 -3.96
C GLY A 151 -1.14 -10.42 -4.08
N THR A 152 -1.43 -11.67 -3.70
CA THR A 152 -2.81 -12.17 -3.64
C THR A 152 -3.66 -11.36 -2.66
N ILE A 153 -3.15 -11.01 -1.48
CA ILE A 153 -3.89 -10.19 -0.52
C ILE A 153 -4.15 -8.79 -1.09
N PHE A 154 -3.14 -8.16 -1.69
CA PHE A 154 -3.28 -6.86 -2.32
C PHE A 154 -4.32 -6.88 -3.45
N ILE A 155 -4.24 -7.83 -4.39
CA ILE A 155 -5.21 -7.91 -5.48
C ILE A 155 -6.59 -8.26 -4.94
N LYS A 156 -6.74 -9.34 -4.18
CA LYS A 156 -8.05 -9.85 -3.74
C LYS A 156 -8.75 -8.88 -2.78
N SER A 157 -8.00 -8.26 -1.87
CA SER A 157 -8.58 -7.50 -0.77
C SER A 157 -8.58 -5.99 -1.00
N TYR A 158 -7.74 -5.45 -1.90
CA TYR A 158 -7.71 -4.02 -2.21
C TYR A 158 -8.20 -3.70 -3.64
N ILE A 159 -7.75 -4.45 -4.65
CA ILE A 159 -8.06 -4.15 -6.06
C ILE A 159 -9.41 -4.75 -6.50
N THR A 160 -9.64 -6.04 -6.25
CA THR A 160 -10.85 -6.77 -6.67
C THR A 160 -12.16 -6.15 -6.16
N PRO A 161 -12.27 -5.58 -4.94
CA PRO A 161 -13.49 -4.90 -4.51
C PRO A 161 -13.94 -3.77 -5.45
N MET A 162 -13.00 -3.13 -6.17
CA MET A 162 -13.28 -2.09 -7.15
C MET A 162 -13.91 -2.64 -8.44
N PHE A 163 -13.71 -3.94 -8.73
CA PHE A 163 -14.31 -4.64 -9.85
C PHE A 163 -15.65 -5.30 -9.51
N ILE A 164 -15.82 -5.75 -8.25
CA ILE A 164 -17.07 -6.37 -7.78
C ILE A 164 -18.16 -5.33 -7.54
N THR A 165 -17.79 -4.19 -6.93
CA THR A 165 -18.74 -3.10 -6.60
C THR A 165 -18.25 -1.75 -7.14
N PRO A 166 -18.13 -1.59 -8.47
CA PRO A 166 -17.62 -0.36 -9.09
C PRO A 166 -18.47 0.89 -8.72
N GLU A 167 -19.72 0.71 -8.32
CA GLU A 167 -20.64 1.78 -7.92
C GLU A 167 -20.13 2.51 -6.67
N ASN A 168 -19.49 1.79 -5.74
CA ASN A 168 -18.89 2.38 -4.54
C ASN A 168 -17.75 3.35 -4.87
N TYR A 169 -17.23 3.28 -6.10
CA TYR A 169 -16.11 4.07 -6.59
C TYR A 169 -16.55 5.03 -7.70
N GLY A 170 -17.86 5.26 -7.84
CA GLY A 170 -18.43 6.24 -8.76
C GLY A 170 -18.46 5.81 -10.22
N VAL A 171 -18.42 4.50 -10.49
CA VAL A 171 -18.68 3.91 -11.81
C VAL A 171 -20.02 3.18 -11.75
N HIS A 172 -21.05 3.74 -12.37
CA HIS A 172 -22.40 3.18 -12.36
C HIS A 172 -22.62 2.28 -13.58
N LEU A 173 -22.58 0.97 -13.40
CA LEU A 173 -22.78 0.02 -14.51
C LEU A 173 -24.20 0.06 -15.08
N SER A 174 -25.19 0.47 -14.27
CA SER A 174 -26.60 0.52 -14.67
C SER A 174 -26.91 1.49 -15.82
N SER A 175 -25.99 2.40 -16.16
CA SER A 175 -26.14 3.28 -17.33
C SER A 175 -25.65 2.66 -18.64
N LEU A 176 -25.07 1.46 -18.61
CA LEU A 176 -24.55 0.76 -19.78
C LEU A 176 -25.63 -0.07 -20.48
N ASN A 177 -25.39 -0.40 -21.75
CA ASN A 177 -26.30 -1.21 -22.56
C ASN A 177 -26.44 -2.64 -22.01
N ASP A 178 -25.34 -3.24 -21.55
CA ASP A 178 -25.31 -4.55 -20.90
C ASP A 178 -24.50 -4.51 -19.59
N PRO A 179 -25.16 -4.23 -18.45
CA PRO A 179 -24.49 -4.18 -17.15
C PRO A 179 -23.94 -5.54 -16.67
N GLU A 180 -24.56 -6.66 -17.08
CA GLU A 180 -24.14 -7.99 -16.67
C GLU A 180 -22.86 -8.41 -17.40
N LEU A 181 -22.78 -8.14 -18.70
CA LEU A 181 -21.57 -8.32 -19.51
C LEU A 181 -20.41 -7.50 -18.95
N ALA A 182 -20.63 -6.22 -18.66
CA ALA A 182 -19.61 -5.34 -18.09
C ALA A 182 -19.08 -5.88 -16.75
N ARG A 183 -19.98 -6.36 -15.88
CA ARG A 183 -19.60 -6.98 -14.60
C ARG A 183 -18.80 -8.27 -14.80
N ASN A 184 -19.20 -9.13 -15.75
CA ASN A 184 -18.49 -10.37 -16.05
C ASN A 184 -17.09 -10.08 -16.60
N ASN A 185 -16.95 -9.12 -17.52
CA ASN A 185 -15.66 -8.68 -18.05
C ASN A 185 -14.71 -8.24 -16.93
N LEU A 186 -15.19 -7.42 -15.97
CA LEU A 186 -14.40 -6.99 -14.81
C LEU A 186 -13.96 -8.18 -13.92
N LEU A 187 -14.81 -9.20 -13.76
CA LEU A 187 -14.46 -10.40 -13.00
C LEU A 187 -13.42 -11.26 -13.71
N GLU A 188 -13.48 -11.39 -15.04
CA GLU A 188 -12.44 -12.09 -15.81
C GLU A 188 -11.09 -11.38 -15.70
N VAL A 189 -11.08 -10.05 -15.79
CA VAL A 189 -9.88 -9.23 -15.53
C VAL A 189 -9.33 -9.48 -14.13
N ALA A 190 -10.19 -9.50 -13.10
CA ALA A 190 -9.80 -9.78 -11.73
C ALA A 190 -9.16 -11.17 -11.56
N LYS A 191 -9.71 -12.20 -12.24
CA LYS A 191 -9.17 -13.56 -12.22
C LYS A 191 -7.75 -13.63 -12.77
N VAL A 192 -7.50 -12.99 -13.91
CA VAL A 192 -6.16 -12.97 -14.53
C VAL A 192 -5.16 -12.16 -13.70
N LEU A 193 -5.57 -11.02 -13.14
CA LEU A 193 -4.72 -10.24 -12.21
C LEU A 193 -4.34 -11.05 -10.98
N ASN A 194 -5.29 -11.80 -10.40
CA ASN A 194 -5.01 -12.67 -9.26
C ASN A 194 -4.05 -13.82 -9.65
N GLN A 195 -4.19 -14.37 -10.86
CA GLN A 195 -3.27 -15.39 -11.35
C GLN A 195 -1.85 -14.83 -11.57
N LEU A 196 -1.71 -13.60 -12.07
CA LEU A 196 -0.41 -12.92 -12.23
C LEU A 196 0.34 -12.81 -10.89
N VAL A 197 -0.34 -12.38 -9.82
CA VAL A 197 0.29 -12.20 -8.51
C VAL A 197 0.52 -13.50 -7.75
N LEU A 198 -0.29 -14.54 -7.98
CA LEU A 198 0.07 -15.89 -7.53
C LEU A 198 1.42 -16.31 -8.13
N MET A 199 1.76 -15.70 -9.27
CA MET A 199 2.69 -16.20 -10.28
C MET A 199 2.19 -17.63 -10.61
N ARG A 200 2.82 -18.50 -11.39
CA ARG A 200 2.25 -19.85 -11.71
C ARG A 200 1.23 -19.79 -12.86
N PRO A 201 1.25 -20.78 -13.75
CA PRO A 201 0.32 -20.87 -14.87
C PRO A 201 -1.09 -21.28 -14.40
N PHE A 202 -2.09 -21.00 -15.25
CA PHE A 202 -3.42 -21.58 -15.13
C PHE A 202 -3.37 -23.10 -15.25
N GLY A 203 -4.01 -23.79 -14.30
CA GLY A 203 -4.17 -25.24 -14.30
C GLY A 203 -5.44 -25.71 -15.03
N SER A 204 -5.77 -26.98 -14.89
CA SER A 204 -6.95 -27.60 -15.50
C SER A 204 -8.28 -27.03 -15.03
N SER A 205 -8.34 -26.41 -13.85
CA SER A 205 -9.54 -25.74 -13.33
C SER A 205 -9.96 -24.53 -14.16
N ASN A 206 -9.01 -23.90 -14.85
CA ASN A 206 -9.23 -22.75 -15.73
C ASN A 206 -8.61 -23.06 -17.11
N ALA A 207 -8.97 -24.23 -17.67
CA ALA A 207 -8.37 -24.74 -18.90
C ALA A 207 -8.43 -23.73 -20.06
N PHE A 208 -9.56 -23.02 -20.19
CA PHE A 208 -9.76 -22.04 -21.27
C PHE A 208 -8.92 -20.77 -21.14
N LEU A 209 -8.36 -20.48 -19.96
CA LEU A 209 -7.43 -19.37 -19.75
C LEU A 209 -5.96 -19.77 -19.93
N GLN A 210 -5.65 -21.06 -20.13
CA GLN A 210 -4.28 -21.53 -20.36
C GLN A 210 -3.56 -20.88 -21.55
N PRO A 211 -4.22 -20.46 -22.65
CA PRO A 211 -3.53 -19.71 -23.71
C PRO A 211 -2.89 -18.40 -23.24
N LEU A 212 -3.27 -17.86 -22.08
CA LEU A 212 -2.64 -16.70 -21.46
C LEU A 212 -1.35 -17.04 -20.67
N ASN A 213 -1.01 -18.32 -20.48
CA ASN A 213 0.18 -18.71 -19.71
C ASN A 213 1.50 -18.11 -20.23
N PRO A 214 1.77 -18.05 -21.55
CA PRO A 214 2.98 -17.38 -22.06
C PRO A 214 3.04 -15.90 -21.66
N PHE A 215 1.89 -15.22 -21.64
CA PHE A 215 1.79 -13.85 -21.14
C PHE A 215 2.07 -13.79 -19.63
N LEU A 216 1.53 -14.70 -18.82
CA LEU A 216 1.84 -14.73 -17.39
C LEU A 216 3.34 -14.92 -17.16
N GLU A 217 3.97 -15.87 -17.85
CA GLU A 217 5.40 -16.18 -17.71
C GLU A 217 6.30 -14.98 -18.07
N GLU A 218 5.96 -14.25 -19.13
CA GLU A 218 6.68 -13.04 -19.54
C GLU A 218 6.61 -11.93 -18.48
N PHE A 219 5.48 -11.81 -17.78
CA PHE A 219 5.21 -10.70 -16.86
C PHE A 219 5.52 -10.98 -15.39
N ILE A 220 5.79 -12.23 -15.01
CA ILE A 220 6.07 -12.62 -13.61
C ILE A 220 7.18 -11.79 -12.96
N GLU A 221 8.29 -11.56 -13.66
CA GLU A 221 9.39 -10.76 -13.09
C GLU A 221 9.01 -9.30 -12.90
N GLY A 222 8.23 -8.72 -13.83
CA GLY A 222 7.69 -7.35 -13.66
C GLY A 222 6.75 -7.24 -12.46
N ILE A 223 5.86 -8.22 -12.28
CA ILE A 223 4.99 -8.30 -11.09
C ILE A 223 5.82 -8.45 -9.81
N ARG A 224 6.91 -9.22 -9.86
CA ARG A 224 7.79 -9.40 -8.71
C ARG A 224 8.38 -8.07 -8.24
N GLU A 225 8.85 -7.23 -9.15
CA GLU A 225 9.41 -5.91 -8.82
C GLU A 225 8.31 -4.95 -8.33
N ILE A 226 7.13 -4.94 -8.96
CA ILE A 226 5.95 -4.20 -8.46
C ILE A 226 5.64 -4.56 -7.00
N LEU A 227 5.65 -5.85 -6.65
CA LEU A 227 5.35 -6.29 -5.29
C LEU A 227 6.48 -5.98 -4.30
N LYS A 228 7.73 -5.85 -4.76
CA LYS A 228 8.85 -5.37 -3.94
C LYS A 228 8.68 -3.89 -3.64
N ASP A 229 8.42 -3.08 -4.67
CA ASP A 229 8.18 -1.65 -4.54
C ASP A 229 6.98 -1.39 -3.61
N LEU A 230 5.94 -2.23 -3.68
CA LEU A 230 4.77 -2.13 -2.80
C LEU A 230 5.15 -2.15 -1.31
N ILE A 231 6.10 -3.01 -0.92
CA ILE A 231 6.55 -3.17 0.47
C ILE A 231 7.85 -2.42 0.80
N ASP A 232 8.44 -1.73 -0.18
CA ASP A 232 9.63 -0.89 0.02
C ASP A 232 9.24 0.45 0.66
N ILE A 233 8.96 0.36 1.97
CA ILE A 233 8.64 1.48 2.85
C ILE A 233 9.38 1.28 4.18
N GLU A 234 9.42 2.31 5.02
CA GLU A 234 9.94 2.24 6.40
C GLU A 234 9.00 1.40 7.30
N MET A 235 9.34 1.14 8.56
CA MET A 235 8.42 0.44 9.48
C MET A 235 7.20 1.31 9.78
N ILE A 236 6.11 0.71 10.29
CA ILE A 236 4.86 1.43 10.51
C ILE A 236 5.04 2.68 11.38
N ASP A 237 5.81 2.58 12.46
CA ASP A 237 6.11 3.68 13.38
C ASP A 237 6.83 4.84 12.67
N GLU A 238 7.78 4.52 11.78
CA GLU A 238 8.57 5.49 11.01
C GLU A 238 7.72 6.13 9.90
N CYS A 239 6.91 5.34 9.20
CA CYS A 239 6.00 5.82 8.16
C CYS A 239 4.94 6.79 8.68
N TYR A 240 4.44 6.55 9.88
CA TYR A 240 3.47 7.43 10.53
C TYR A 240 4.12 8.47 11.45
N GLN A 241 5.44 8.38 11.64
CA GLN A 241 6.22 9.20 12.56
C GLN A 241 5.59 9.20 13.96
N MET A 242 5.21 8.01 14.43
CA MET A 242 4.62 7.79 15.72
C MET A 242 5.62 7.11 16.65
N SER A 243 5.83 7.73 17.81
CA SER A 243 6.55 7.17 18.94
C SER A 243 5.57 6.64 19.98
N VAL A 244 5.97 5.61 20.72
CA VAL A 244 5.23 5.07 21.88
C VAL A 244 4.91 6.14 22.93
N TYR A 245 5.65 7.26 22.93
CA TYR A 245 5.51 8.35 23.89
C TYR A 245 4.67 9.53 23.36
N ASP A 246 4.25 9.52 22.10
CA ASP A 246 3.47 10.62 21.52
C ASP A 246 2.10 10.74 22.18
N ASP A 247 1.44 9.61 22.45
CA ASP A 247 0.14 9.59 23.13
C ASP A 247 0.20 10.14 24.56
N VAL A 248 1.35 9.93 25.22
CA VAL A 248 1.60 10.37 26.60
C VAL A 248 1.94 11.85 26.64
N SER A 249 2.87 12.28 25.79
CA SER A 249 3.33 13.68 25.70
C SER A 249 2.31 14.62 25.04
N SER A 250 1.29 14.09 24.37
CA SER A 250 0.21 14.86 23.77
C SER A 250 -0.63 15.64 24.79
N ASN A 251 -0.71 16.96 24.58
CA ASN A 251 -1.70 17.84 25.22
C ASN A 251 -3.13 17.60 24.69
N VAL A 252 -3.28 17.04 23.49
CA VAL A 252 -4.57 16.76 22.83
C VAL A 252 -4.85 15.26 22.88
N LYS A 253 -5.60 14.84 23.89
CA LYS A 253 -5.98 13.44 24.03
C LYS A 253 -7.06 13.06 23.01
N PRO A 254 -6.98 11.85 22.40
CA PRO A 254 -7.97 11.41 21.44
C PRO A 254 -9.36 11.35 22.07
N MET A 255 -10.37 11.85 21.35
CA MET A 255 -11.76 11.83 21.78
C MET A 255 -12.53 10.83 20.92
N LEU A 256 -13.09 9.83 21.58
CA LEU A 256 -13.93 8.81 20.96
C LEU A 256 -15.40 9.14 21.28
N ARG A 257 -16.19 9.39 20.23
CA ARG A 257 -17.63 9.60 20.37
C ARG A 257 -18.37 8.30 20.05
N LEU A 258 -19.07 7.75 21.04
CA LEU A 258 -19.87 6.53 20.90
C LEU A 258 -21.29 6.76 21.42
N SER A 259 -22.25 6.05 20.86
CA SER A 259 -23.58 5.94 21.45
C SER A 259 -23.58 5.01 22.66
N THR A 260 -24.54 5.20 23.56
CA THR A 260 -24.72 4.29 24.70
C THR A 260 -24.95 2.85 24.27
N ASP A 261 -25.64 2.63 23.16
CA ASP A 261 -25.93 1.30 22.62
C ASP A 261 -24.65 0.62 22.09
N GLU A 262 -23.80 1.34 21.35
CA GLU A 262 -22.49 0.83 20.89
C GLU A 262 -21.56 0.47 22.05
N ILE A 263 -21.57 1.28 23.12
CA ILE A 263 -20.79 0.97 24.33
C ILE A 263 -21.27 -0.33 24.95
N LEU A 264 -22.58 -0.51 25.11
CA LEU A 264 -23.14 -1.75 25.67
C LEU A 264 -22.82 -2.96 24.81
N GLU A 265 -22.89 -2.82 23.48
CA GLU A 265 -22.55 -3.88 22.54
C GLU A 265 -21.07 -4.29 22.66
N VAL A 266 -20.15 -3.33 22.72
CA VAL A 266 -18.71 -3.60 22.93
C VAL A 266 -18.48 -4.31 24.28
N LEU A 267 -19.15 -3.86 25.34
CA LEU A 267 -19.02 -4.49 26.67
C LEU A 267 -19.57 -5.92 26.68
N GLU A 268 -20.69 -6.17 26.01
CA GLU A 268 -21.27 -7.50 25.88
C GLU A 268 -20.36 -8.43 25.07
N LEU A 269 -19.77 -7.95 23.97
CA LEU A 269 -18.78 -8.69 23.18
C LEU A 269 -17.55 -9.06 24.02
N ILE A 270 -16.96 -8.09 24.73
CA ILE A 270 -15.81 -8.35 25.61
C ILE A 270 -16.18 -9.34 26.71
N LYS A 271 -17.35 -9.21 27.32
CA LYS A 271 -17.82 -10.12 28.38
C LYS A 271 -17.97 -11.56 27.89
N ASN A 272 -18.55 -11.73 26.69
CA ASN A 272 -18.77 -13.06 26.11
C ASN A 272 -17.45 -13.72 25.70
N GLU A 273 -16.48 -12.94 25.24
CA GLU A 273 -15.20 -13.43 24.72
C GLU A 273 -14.02 -13.17 25.68
N ILE A 274 -14.29 -12.92 26.98
CA ILE A 274 -13.27 -12.53 27.97
C ILE A 274 -12.22 -13.62 28.19
N ASP A 275 -12.61 -14.88 28.05
CA ASP A 275 -11.73 -16.04 28.21
C ASP A 275 -10.73 -16.19 27.05
N ILE A 276 -11.05 -15.62 25.88
CA ILE A 276 -10.17 -15.61 24.70
C ILE A 276 -9.32 -14.34 24.67
N THR A 277 -9.93 -13.18 24.93
CA THR A 277 -9.26 -11.87 24.90
C THR A 277 -8.33 -11.64 26.08
N ALA A 278 -8.67 -12.16 27.26
CA ALA A 278 -7.89 -12.04 28.49
C ALA A 278 -7.79 -13.43 29.19
N PRO A 279 -7.00 -14.38 28.64
CA PRO A 279 -6.95 -15.75 29.17
C PRO A 279 -6.38 -15.83 30.59
N GLU A 280 -5.52 -14.89 30.97
CA GLU A 280 -4.96 -14.79 32.30
C GLU A 280 -5.99 -14.25 33.31
N LYS A 281 -6.10 -14.92 34.46
CA LYS A 281 -7.04 -14.53 35.53
C LYS A 281 -6.72 -13.17 36.15
N ASN A 282 -5.45 -12.75 36.09
CA ASN A 282 -4.96 -11.50 36.66
C ASN A 282 -4.85 -10.37 35.61
N ASN A 283 -5.46 -10.53 34.44
CA ASN A 283 -5.43 -9.52 33.41
C ASN A 283 -6.25 -8.29 33.82
N LEU A 284 -5.72 -7.08 33.58
CA LEU A 284 -6.35 -5.81 33.91
C LEU A 284 -7.78 -5.68 33.35
N LEU A 285 -8.01 -6.16 32.13
CA LEU A 285 -9.32 -6.11 31.47
C LEU A 285 -10.40 -6.85 32.28
N ARG A 286 -10.05 -7.94 32.97
CA ARG A 286 -10.99 -8.68 33.83
C ARG A 286 -11.38 -7.89 35.06
N TYR A 287 -10.44 -7.17 35.67
CA TYR A 287 -10.72 -6.31 36.82
C TYR A 287 -11.63 -5.15 36.43
N ILE A 288 -11.31 -4.46 35.32
CA ILE A 288 -12.14 -3.38 34.77
C ILE A 288 -13.55 -3.92 34.47
N MET A 289 -13.65 -5.12 33.91
CA MET A 289 -14.96 -5.69 33.61
C MET A 289 -15.79 -6.05 34.83
N LEU A 290 -15.17 -6.47 35.94
CA LEU A 290 -15.87 -6.69 37.21
C LEU A 290 -16.41 -5.37 37.78
N GLU A 291 -15.58 -4.33 37.79
CA GLU A 291 -15.96 -2.99 38.27
C GLU A 291 -17.12 -2.41 37.44
N ILE A 292 -17.05 -2.52 36.12
CA ILE A 292 -18.13 -2.09 35.21
C ILE A 292 -19.41 -2.90 35.48
N ASN A 293 -19.34 -4.21 35.70
CA ASN A 293 -20.52 -5.02 36.02
C ASN A 293 -21.17 -4.63 37.36
N GLU A 294 -20.38 -4.28 38.38
CA GLU A 294 -20.91 -3.80 39.67
C GLU A 294 -21.59 -2.43 39.52
N LEU A 295 -20.99 -1.53 38.73
CA LEU A 295 -21.53 -0.20 38.44
C LEU A 295 -22.83 -0.30 37.62
N VAL A 296 -22.84 -1.09 36.56
CA VAL A 296 -24.01 -1.31 35.67
C VAL A 296 -25.11 -2.05 36.42
N GLY A 297 -24.76 -3.07 37.22
CA GLY A 297 -25.65 -3.79 38.16
C GLY A 297 -26.45 -2.87 39.09
N SER A 298 -25.83 -1.76 39.50
CA SER A 298 -26.41 -0.76 40.41
C SER A 298 -27.20 0.34 39.68
N THR A 299 -27.00 0.52 38.38
CA THR A 299 -27.51 1.66 37.60
C THR A 299 -28.26 1.29 36.32
N HIS A 300 -28.65 0.02 36.13
CA HIS A 300 -29.31 -0.53 34.93
C HIS A 300 -30.45 0.29 34.30
N ASN A 301 -31.03 1.29 34.99
CA ASN A 301 -32.08 2.17 34.48
C ASN A 301 -31.67 3.65 34.25
N LYS A 302 -30.38 4.01 34.28
CA LYS A 302 -29.93 5.44 34.24
C LYS A 302 -28.89 5.81 33.19
N LEU A 303 -28.42 4.87 32.38
CA LEU A 303 -27.64 5.23 31.19
C LEU A 303 -28.60 5.89 30.19
N GLY A 304 -28.59 7.22 30.17
CA GLY A 304 -29.39 8.00 29.25
C GLY A 304 -29.07 7.61 27.81
N LYS A 305 -30.10 7.48 26.97
CA LYS A 305 -29.89 7.33 25.52
C LYS A 305 -29.22 8.61 25.02
N GLY A 306 -28.02 8.48 24.46
CA GLY A 306 -27.26 9.63 23.98
C GLY A 306 -25.92 9.25 23.38
N MET A 307 -25.23 10.28 22.88
CA MET A 307 -23.83 10.19 22.48
C MET A 307 -22.96 10.56 23.70
N ILE A 308 -21.90 9.79 23.90
CA ILE A 308 -20.93 9.96 24.98
C ILE A 308 -19.58 10.26 24.32
N ASP A 309 -18.95 11.35 24.77
CA ASP A 309 -17.60 11.73 24.36
C ASP A 309 -16.61 11.19 25.40
N LEU A 310 -15.85 10.18 25.01
CA LEU A 310 -14.82 9.54 25.82
C LEU A 310 -13.47 10.15 25.47
N LYS A 311 -12.85 10.84 26.42
CA LYS A 311 -11.45 11.28 26.29
C LYS A 311 -10.55 10.11 26.68
N LEU A 312 -9.80 9.58 25.71
CA LEU A 312 -8.94 8.42 25.92
C LEU A 312 -7.63 8.84 26.59
N GLU A 313 -7.28 8.20 27.69
CA GLU A 313 -6.00 8.37 28.35
C GLU A 313 -5.09 7.18 28.03
N PRO A 314 -3.82 7.41 27.65
CA PRO A 314 -2.90 6.33 27.35
C PRO A 314 -2.62 5.51 28.61
N VAL A 315 -3.01 4.24 28.59
CA VAL A 315 -2.61 3.26 29.60
C VAL A 315 -1.40 2.54 29.03
N ALA A 316 -0.19 2.97 29.43
CA ALA A 316 1.02 2.26 29.04
C ALA A 316 1.05 0.89 29.74
N GLU A 317 0.84 -0.19 28.99
CA GLU A 317 1.16 -1.52 29.49
C GLU A 317 2.68 -1.62 29.68
N SER A 318 3.09 -1.96 30.90
CA SER A 318 4.41 -2.52 31.28
C SER A 318 5.63 -1.61 31.48
N SER A 319 5.48 -0.29 31.60
CA SER A 319 6.50 0.53 32.29
C SER A 319 5.86 1.18 33.51
N ASP A 320 6.60 1.31 34.61
CA ASP A 320 6.11 2.08 35.76
C ASP A 320 5.55 3.40 35.22
N SER A 321 4.32 3.76 35.58
CA SER A 321 3.64 4.98 35.11
C SER A 321 4.56 6.21 35.20
N HIS A 322 5.41 6.23 36.23
CA HIS A 322 6.45 7.22 36.46
C HIS A 322 7.55 7.26 35.39
N ASP A 323 8.01 6.12 34.85
CA ASP A 323 9.03 6.08 33.79
C ASP A 323 8.51 6.63 32.46
N VAL A 324 7.23 6.37 32.16
CA VAL A 324 6.59 6.83 30.92
C VAL A 324 6.33 8.33 31.00
N GLU A 325 5.81 8.81 32.13
CA GLU A 325 5.62 10.23 32.40
C GLU A 325 6.96 10.99 32.36
N MET A 326 8.01 10.43 32.98
CA MET A 326 9.35 10.99 32.97
C MET A 326 9.91 11.11 31.55
N LYS A 327 9.77 10.08 30.72
CA LYS A 327 10.25 10.10 29.33
C LYS A 327 9.44 11.05 28.43
N ALA A 328 8.13 11.14 28.63
CA ALA A 328 7.28 12.08 27.90
C ALA A 328 7.66 13.54 28.21
N LEU A 329 7.85 13.85 29.51
CA LEU A 329 8.33 15.17 29.95
C LEU A 329 9.74 15.46 29.40
N LEU A 330 10.61 14.46 29.31
CA LEU A 330 11.95 14.58 28.74
C LEU A 330 11.87 14.96 27.25
N LEU A 331 11.02 14.31 26.47
CA LEU A 331 10.83 14.61 25.05
C LEU A 331 10.28 16.03 24.83
N GLU A 332 9.28 16.44 25.62
CA GLU A 332 8.75 17.81 25.59
C GLU A 332 9.87 18.81 25.92
N ALA A 333 10.60 18.61 27.03
CA ALA A 333 11.69 19.49 27.44
C ALA A 333 12.79 19.62 26.36
N LYS A 334 13.25 18.50 25.78
CA LYS A 334 14.25 18.49 24.69
C LYS A 334 13.81 19.38 23.53
N ARG A 335 12.53 19.32 23.15
CA ARG A 335 11.98 20.08 22.03
C ARG A 335 12.05 21.60 22.28
N TYR A 336 11.62 22.06 23.45
CA TYR A 336 11.73 23.47 23.82
C TYR A 336 13.19 23.93 23.85
N ILE A 337 14.10 23.12 24.42
CA ILE A 337 15.52 23.46 24.56
C ILE A 337 16.23 23.59 23.20
N ILE A 338 15.92 22.72 22.23
CA ILE A 338 16.49 22.81 20.88
C ILE A 338 16.24 24.19 20.26
N TYR A 339 15.04 24.72 20.40
CA TYR A 339 14.72 26.05 19.87
C TYR A 339 15.37 27.18 20.68
N ILE A 340 15.52 27.03 22.00
CA ILE A 340 16.20 28.03 22.84
C ILE A 340 17.70 28.08 22.50
N LEU A 341 18.35 26.92 22.32
CA LEU A 341 19.76 26.79 21.91
C LEU A 341 20.07 27.44 20.55
N GLN A 342 19.07 27.54 19.66
CA GLN A 342 19.25 28.20 18.36
C GLN A 342 19.24 29.73 18.45
N ILE A 343 18.85 30.29 19.60
CA ILE A 343 18.62 31.73 19.77
C ILE A 343 19.63 32.35 20.73
N GLN A 344 19.80 31.69 21.89
CA GLN A 344 20.70 32.10 22.96
C GLN A 344 21.85 31.11 23.10
N ASN A 345 23.04 31.64 23.37
CA ASN A 345 24.23 30.87 23.70
C ASN A 345 24.49 31.03 25.20
N GLY A 346 24.87 29.96 25.88
CA GLY A 346 25.34 29.96 27.27
C GLY A 346 26.49 28.96 27.42
N GLU A 347 27.24 29.05 28.52
CA GLU A 347 28.33 28.08 28.80
C GLU A 347 27.78 26.71 29.19
N ASP A 348 26.68 26.69 29.95
CA ASP A 348 25.91 25.50 30.29
C ASP A 348 24.39 25.77 30.11
N LEU A 349 23.57 24.71 30.19
CA LEU A 349 22.13 24.84 30.02
C LEU A 349 21.49 25.65 31.15
N LEU A 350 22.06 25.60 32.37
CA LEU A 350 21.58 26.34 33.52
C LEU A 350 21.74 27.87 33.32
N ASP A 351 22.91 28.32 32.87
CA ASP A 351 23.23 29.71 32.54
C ASP A 351 22.37 30.21 31.38
N LEU A 352 22.17 29.37 30.36
CA LEU A 352 21.27 29.67 29.26
C LEU A 352 19.82 29.88 29.73
N LEU A 353 19.32 29.07 30.68
CA LEU A 353 17.98 29.23 31.25
C LEU A 353 17.87 30.45 32.18
N LEU A 354 18.96 30.87 32.82
CA LEU A 354 19.00 32.04 33.71
C LEU A 354 19.31 33.37 32.99
N SER A 355 19.81 33.31 31.76
CA SER A 355 20.18 34.49 30.99
C SER A 355 19.00 35.44 30.72
N GLU A 356 19.30 36.74 30.67
CA GLU A 356 18.28 37.77 30.40
C GLU A 356 17.71 37.63 28.98
N ILE A 357 16.41 37.91 28.85
CA ILE A 357 15.72 37.86 27.56
C ILE A 357 15.79 39.24 26.91
N THR A 358 16.42 39.33 25.76
CA THR A 358 16.52 40.59 25.01
C THR A 358 15.44 40.69 23.91
N PRO A 359 15.02 41.91 23.51
CA PRO A 359 14.11 42.10 22.38
C PRO A 359 14.65 41.52 21.05
N THR A 360 15.97 41.40 20.93
CA THR A 360 16.65 40.77 19.79
C THR A 360 16.43 39.26 19.72
N ASP A 361 16.25 38.58 20.86
CA ASP A 361 16.01 37.13 20.91
C ASP A 361 14.59 36.79 20.44
N GLU A 362 13.62 37.62 20.82
CA GLU A 362 12.24 37.54 20.35
C GLU A 362 12.15 37.73 18.82
N PHE A 363 12.95 38.63 18.25
CA PHE A 363 13.02 38.82 16.80
C PHE A 363 13.59 37.59 16.09
N LYS A 364 14.68 37.01 16.60
CA LYS A 364 15.28 35.77 16.07
C LYS A 364 14.29 34.60 16.13
N PHE A 365 13.57 34.45 17.25
CA PHE A 365 12.55 33.40 17.40
C PHE A 365 11.44 33.52 16.35
N ARG A 366 10.93 34.74 16.09
CA ARG A 366 9.90 34.94 15.06
C ARG A 366 10.37 34.65 13.64
N GLU A 367 11.61 35.00 13.30
CA GLU A 367 12.19 34.66 12.00
C GLU A 367 12.35 33.15 11.84
N LEU A 368 12.80 32.46 12.90
CA LEU A 368 12.94 31.01 12.94
C LEU A 368 11.58 30.30 12.78
N ALA A 369 10.57 30.74 13.53
CA ALA A 369 9.21 30.22 13.44
C ALA A 369 8.60 30.36 12.03
N LYS A 370 8.87 31.49 11.34
CA LYS A 370 8.44 31.68 9.94
C LYS A 370 9.16 30.74 8.97
N ALA A 371 10.48 30.58 9.12
CA ALA A 371 11.26 29.70 8.27
C ALA A 371 10.79 28.25 8.39
N GLU A 372 10.51 27.79 9.61
CA GLU A 372 10.11 26.41 9.86
C GLU A 372 8.66 26.14 9.44
N ARG A 373 7.75 27.09 9.59
CA ARG A 373 6.39 26.99 9.02
C ARG A 373 6.40 26.82 7.50
N LYS A 374 7.30 27.52 6.81
CA LYS A 374 7.44 27.43 5.35
C LYS A 374 7.98 26.05 4.92
N ARG A 375 8.84 25.44 5.74
CA ARG A 375 9.29 24.05 5.53
C ARG A 375 8.16 23.06 5.77
N LEU A 376 7.42 23.22 6.87
CA LEU A 376 6.26 22.39 7.24
C LEU A 376 5.20 22.34 6.14
N SER A 377 4.93 23.47 5.47
CA SER A 377 3.93 23.53 4.38
C SER A 377 4.35 22.80 3.10
N SER A 378 5.65 22.51 2.93
CA SER A 378 6.20 21.82 1.77
C SER A 378 6.41 20.32 1.95
N SER A 379 6.26 19.82 3.19
CA SER A 379 6.43 18.42 3.56
C SER A 379 5.06 17.73 3.69
N ASN A 380 4.79 16.74 2.85
CA ASN A 380 3.57 15.92 2.88
C ASN A 380 3.61 14.80 3.93
N VAL A 381 4.72 14.62 4.65
CA VAL A 381 5.03 13.39 5.41
C VAL A 381 4.92 13.57 6.93
N GLU A 382 4.76 14.80 7.43
CA GLU A 382 4.74 15.05 8.87
C GLU A 382 3.40 14.73 9.53
N SER A 383 3.43 13.99 10.64
CA SER A 383 2.26 13.61 11.43
C SER A 383 1.48 14.86 11.89
N ALA A 384 0.15 14.77 11.90
CA ALA A 384 -0.70 15.89 12.34
C ALA A 384 -0.37 16.35 13.77
N PHE A 385 0.07 15.41 14.58
CA PHE A 385 0.45 15.61 15.97
C PHE A 385 1.73 16.43 16.12
N GLU A 386 2.77 16.10 15.35
CA GLU A 386 4.04 16.83 15.41
C GLU A 386 3.87 18.29 14.98
N LYS A 387 3.06 18.53 13.94
CA LYS A 387 2.68 19.86 13.45
C LYS A 387 1.96 20.68 14.51
N GLU A 388 1.07 20.07 15.26
CA GLU A 388 0.28 20.76 16.29
C GLU A 388 1.15 21.21 17.46
N ALA A 389 2.01 20.33 17.97
CA ALA A 389 2.91 20.68 19.05
C ALA A 389 4.00 21.69 18.61
N LEU A 390 4.41 21.71 17.33
CA LEU A 390 5.26 22.80 16.79
C LEU A 390 4.49 24.12 16.70
N ASN A 391 3.22 24.06 16.32
CA ASN A 391 2.37 25.24 16.28
C ASN A 391 2.19 25.85 17.68
N GLU A 392 2.08 25.03 18.73
CA GLU A 392 2.02 25.50 20.12
C GLU A 392 3.27 26.31 20.51
N ILE A 393 4.46 25.80 20.16
CA ILE A 393 5.73 26.50 20.39
C ILE A 393 5.78 27.80 19.58
N PHE A 394 5.51 27.75 18.28
CA PHE A 394 5.64 28.90 17.38
C PHE A 394 4.54 29.96 17.54
N ASN A 395 3.43 29.65 18.20
CA ASN A 395 2.38 30.61 18.55
C ASN A 395 2.66 31.32 19.88
N SER A 396 3.62 30.83 20.66
CA SER A 396 4.03 31.41 21.94
C SER A 396 5.12 32.48 21.75
N THR A 397 5.33 33.36 22.72
CA THR A 397 6.48 34.30 22.73
C THR A 397 7.73 33.62 23.28
N PHE A 398 8.92 34.13 22.96
CA PHE A 398 10.18 33.54 23.45
C PHE A 398 10.26 33.48 24.99
N PRO A 399 9.78 34.49 25.75
CA PRO A 399 9.64 34.37 27.20
C PRO A 399 8.72 33.23 27.67
N GLN A 400 7.63 32.97 26.95
CA GLN A 400 6.71 31.87 27.28
C GLN A 400 7.36 30.51 27.01
N VAL A 401 8.07 30.37 25.89
CA VAL A 401 8.86 29.18 25.53
C VAL A 401 9.92 28.90 26.59
N LYS A 402 10.67 29.94 27.01
CA LYS A 402 11.71 29.81 28.05
C LYS A 402 11.12 29.47 29.42
N LYS A 403 10.01 30.11 29.81
CA LYS A 403 9.29 29.78 31.04
C LYS A 403 8.82 28.33 31.07
N ARG A 404 8.21 27.86 29.97
CA ARG A 404 7.71 26.49 29.85
C ARG A 404 8.85 25.46 29.91
N ALA A 405 9.98 25.74 29.26
CA ALA A 405 11.18 24.90 29.36
C ALA A 405 11.68 24.77 30.80
N ILE A 406 11.73 25.88 31.55
CA ILE A 406 12.14 25.88 32.97
C ILE A 406 11.16 25.04 33.82
N GLU A 407 9.85 25.18 33.62
CA GLU A 407 8.83 24.41 34.33
C GLU A 407 8.98 22.89 34.09
N LEU A 408 9.26 22.49 32.85
CA LEU A 408 9.48 21.09 32.49
C LEU A 408 10.77 20.53 33.11
N ILE A 409 11.88 21.27 33.06
CA ILE A 409 13.17 20.84 33.64
C ILE A 409 13.07 20.73 35.17
N LEU A 410 12.39 21.67 35.84
CA LEU A 410 12.14 21.59 37.27
C LEU A 410 11.29 20.39 37.66
N SER A 411 10.35 19.99 36.79
CA SER A 411 9.50 18.81 37.01
C SER A 411 10.32 17.53 36.86
N LEU A 412 11.18 17.45 35.84
CA LEU A 412 12.13 16.36 35.63
C LEU A 412 13.15 16.25 36.78
N GLU A 413 13.64 17.38 37.30
CA GLU A 413 14.54 17.40 38.47
C GLU A 413 13.86 16.84 39.72
N ARG A 414 12.58 17.17 39.96
CA ARG A 414 11.80 16.62 41.07
C ARG A 414 11.55 15.12 40.96
N MET A 415 11.48 14.61 39.73
CA MET A 415 11.32 13.17 39.44
C MET A 415 12.66 12.42 39.50
N GLY A 416 13.79 13.11 39.70
CA GLY A 416 15.13 12.50 39.74
C GLY A 416 15.70 12.16 38.38
N ALA A 417 15.07 12.63 37.29
CA ALA A 417 15.48 12.38 35.91
C ALA A 417 16.72 13.18 35.49
N LEU A 418 16.90 14.35 36.11
CA LEU A 418 17.94 15.31 35.81
C LEU A 418 18.50 15.86 37.11
N THR A 419 19.79 16.19 37.11
CA THR A 419 20.46 16.78 38.26
C THR A 419 20.80 18.24 37.94
N ARG A 420 20.70 19.17 38.90
CA ARG A 420 21.15 20.56 38.70
C ARG A 420 22.67 20.72 38.84
N ASN A 421 23.31 19.81 39.56
CA ASN A 421 24.73 19.87 39.90
C ASN A 421 25.67 19.71 38.69
N ASP A 422 25.20 19.13 37.59
CA ASP A 422 25.96 18.98 36.34
C ASP A 422 25.64 20.07 35.31
N GLY A 423 24.85 21.10 35.68
CA GLY A 423 24.39 22.12 34.75
C GLY A 423 23.38 21.60 33.71
N TYR A 424 22.70 20.49 33.98
CA TYR A 424 21.83 19.75 33.06
C TYR A 424 22.57 19.24 31.80
N GLN A 425 23.85 18.89 31.94
CA GLN A 425 24.70 18.41 30.85
C GLN A 425 24.25 17.06 30.29
N GLU A 426 23.67 16.18 31.11
CA GLU A 426 23.08 14.92 30.63
C GLU A 426 21.99 15.16 29.58
N LEU A 427 21.11 16.14 29.79
CA LEU A 427 20.07 16.52 28.83
C LEU A 427 20.66 17.07 27.52
N LEU A 428 21.72 17.87 27.60
CA LEU A 428 22.44 18.36 26.42
C LEU A 428 23.13 17.23 25.65
N ASN A 429 23.73 16.26 26.35
CA ASN A 429 24.36 15.10 25.72
C ASN A 429 23.33 14.24 24.99
N ASP A 430 22.15 14.05 25.60
CA ASP A 430 21.02 13.36 24.99
C ASP A 430 20.51 14.09 23.73
N ILE A 431 20.32 15.40 23.80
CA ILE A 431 19.93 16.22 22.64
C ILE A 431 21.00 16.13 21.54
N ALA A 432 22.28 16.20 21.90
CA ALA A 432 23.39 16.09 20.96
C ALA A 432 23.45 14.68 20.32
N PHE A 433 23.17 13.63 21.10
CA PHE A 433 23.07 12.27 20.60
C PHE A 433 21.91 12.17 19.60
N ASP A 434 20.70 12.63 19.95
CA ASP A 434 19.51 12.59 19.11
C ASP A 434 19.71 13.35 17.78
N ILE A 435 20.30 14.55 17.84
CA ILE A 435 20.64 15.33 16.64
C ILE A 435 21.66 14.58 15.76
N LYS A 436 22.65 13.94 16.37
CA LYS A 436 23.69 13.20 15.66
C LYS A 436 23.14 11.93 15.01
N THR A 437 22.27 11.17 15.67
CA THR A 437 21.63 9.98 15.08
C THR A 437 20.74 10.37 13.93
N VAL A 438 19.87 11.38 14.09
CA VAL A 438 19.00 11.87 13.00
C VAL A 438 19.83 12.37 11.81
N LYS A 439 20.89 13.15 12.07
CA LYS A 439 21.79 13.63 11.01
C LYS A 439 22.57 12.49 10.35
N SER A 440 23.08 11.53 11.11
CA SER A 440 23.80 10.36 10.58
C SER A 440 22.90 9.49 9.72
N GLN A 441 21.65 9.27 10.13
CA GLN A 441 20.65 8.55 9.34
C GLN A 441 20.30 9.31 8.06
N LYS A 442 20.14 10.63 8.14
CA LYS A 442 19.93 11.47 6.96
C LYS A 442 21.12 11.45 6.00
N GLU A 443 22.34 11.56 6.50
CA GLU A 443 23.57 11.51 5.70
C GLU A 443 23.79 10.15 5.05
N GLU A 444 23.46 9.06 5.76
CA GLU A 444 23.47 7.71 5.19
C GLU A 444 22.40 7.56 4.11
N ARG A 445 21.19 8.08 4.31
CA ARG A 445 20.14 8.13 3.25
C ARG A 445 20.60 8.95 2.04
N ASP A 446 21.16 10.14 2.24
CA ASP A 446 21.67 10.99 1.15
C ASP A 446 22.86 10.33 0.42
N ARG A 447 23.68 9.57 1.13
CA ARG A 447 24.77 8.77 0.56
C ARG A 447 24.21 7.61 -0.26
N GLN A 448 23.25 6.85 0.28
CA GLN A 448 22.61 5.75 -0.44
C GLN A 448 21.86 6.26 -1.67
N PHE A 449 21.15 7.38 -1.57
CA PHE A 449 20.49 8.03 -2.69
C PHE A 449 21.48 8.45 -3.79
N ARG A 450 22.62 9.04 -3.43
CA ARG A 450 23.70 9.34 -4.40
C ARG A 450 24.24 8.08 -5.07
N VAL A 451 24.46 7.01 -4.30
CA VAL A 451 24.89 5.72 -4.86
C VAL A 451 23.85 5.19 -5.85
N VAL A 452 22.55 5.28 -5.54
CA VAL A 452 21.47 4.87 -6.45
C VAL A 452 21.48 5.71 -7.73
N ILE A 453 21.59 7.04 -7.64
CA ILE A 453 21.67 7.93 -8.82
C ILE A 453 22.89 7.60 -9.69
N ASP A 454 24.07 7.42 -9.08
CA ASP A 454 25.29 7.07 -9.79
C ASP A 454 25.17 5.70 -10.47
N THR A 455 24.52 4.74 -9.80
CA THR A 455 24.28 3.40 -10.34
C THR A 455 23.30 3.45 -11.51
N LEU A 456 22.21 4.22 -11.39
CA LEU A 456 21.23 4.42 -12.46
C LEU A 456 21.87 5.11 -13.67
N THR A 457 22.73 6.10 -13.45
CA THR A 457 23.48 6.78 -14.51
C THR A 457 24.43 5.83 -15.22
N LYS A 458 25.17 4.99 -14.48
CA LYS A 458 26.04 3.93 -15.04
C LYS A 458 25.23 2.89 -15.81
N LEU A 459 24.07 2.50 -15.32
CA LEU A 459 23.18 1.55 -15.99
C LEU A 459 22.65 2.13 -17.31
N LYS A 460 22.18 3.38 -17.34
CA LYS A 460 21.80 4.07 -18.58
C LYS A 460 22.96 4.19 -19.57
N GLN A 461 24.18 4.41 -19.09
CA GLN A 461 25.36 4.44 -19.96
C GLN A 461 25.67 3.05 -20.54
N LYS A 462 25.54 1.99 -19.73
CA LYS A 462 25.68 0.60 -20.19
C LYS A 462 24.60 0.22 -21.19
N GLU A 463 23.35 0.60 -20.95
CA GLU A 463 22.23 0.42 -21.87
C GLU A 463 22.52 1.06 -23.23
N ARG A 464 22.95 2.34 -23.25
CA ARG A 464 23.34 3.05 -24.48
C ARG A 464 24.51 2.37 -25.19
N THR A 465 25.46 1.81 -24.44
CA THR A 465 26.61 1.11 -25.03
C THR A 465 26.18 -0.24 -25.62
N CYS A 466 25.32 -0.97 -24.92
CA CYS A 466 24.74 -2.22 -25.39
C CYS A 466 23.90 -2.00 -26.66
N ALA A 467 23.07 -0.95 -26.69
CA ALA A 467 22.29 -0.56 -27.87
C ALA A 467 23.19 -0.22 -29.06
N LYS A 468 24.31 0.50 -28.84
CA LYS A 468 25.30 0.76 -29.90
C LYS A 468 25.94 -0.51 -30.42
N VAL A 469 26.34 -1.43 -29.53
CA VAL A 469 26.94 -2.71 -29.90
C VAL A 469 25.93 -3.58 -30.66
N TYR A 470 24.69 -3.63 -30.21
CA TYR A 470 23.58 -4.33 -30.88
C TYR A 470 23.35 -3.79 -32.30
N ASN A 471 23.26 -2.46 -32.45
CA ASN A 471 23.13 -1.83 -33.76
C ASN A 471 24.35 -2.08 -34.66
N SER A 472 25.56 -2.15 -34.09
CA SER A 472 26.76 -2.54 -34.83
C SER A 472 26.65 -3.98 -35.36
N TYR A 473 26.19 -4.93 -34.54
CA TYR A 473 25.99 -6.31 -34.97
C TYR A 473 24.91 -6.43 -36.04
N ILE A 474 23.81 -5.68 -35.93
CA ILE A 474 22.79 -5.63 -36.99
C ILE A 474 23.42 -5.13 -38.29
N ASN A 475 24.15 -4.01 -38.25
CA ASN A 475 24.82 -3.48 -39.44
C ASN A 475 25.83 -4.48 -40.03
N ASP A 476 26.56 -5.21 -39.21
CA ASP A 476 27.50 -6.24 -39.66
C ASP A 476 26.79 -7.43 -40.31
N ILE A 477 25.65 -7.86 -39.75
CA ILE A 477 24.78 -8.90 -40.32
C ILE A 477 24.20 -8.43 -41.65
N ASP A 478 23.67 -7.21 -41.73
CA ASP A 478 23.11 -6.66 -42.96
C ASP A 478 24.19 -6.52 -44.04
N ASN A 479 25.39 -6.08 -43.69
CA ASN A 479 26.52 -6.04 -44.60
C ASN A 479 26.95 -7.44 -45.08
N ALA A 480 26.89 -8.44 -44.21
CA ALA A 480 27.15 -9.84 -44.57
C ALA A 480 26.05 -10.41 -45.49
N MET A 481 24.78 -10.13 -45.19
CA MET A 481 23.63 -10.50 -46.03
C MET A 481 23.69 -9.84 -47.40
N PHE A 482 24.03 -8.55 -47.48
CA PHE A 482 24.18 -7.83 -48.74
C PHE A 482 25.31 -8.42 -49.60
N LYS A 483 26.42 -8.83 -48.97
CA LYS A 483 27.52 -9.54 -49.66
C LYS A 483 27.10 -10.94 -50.15
N LEU A 484 26.21 -11.63 -49.42
CA LEU A 484 25.66 -12.92 -49.80
C LEU A 484 24.62 -12.80 -50.93
N GLN A 485 23.74 -11.80 -50.89
CA GLN A 485 22.78 -11.51 -51.97
C GLN A 485 23.50 -11.16 -53.28
N ARG A 486 24.54 -10.31 -53.22
CA ARG A 486 25.38 -10.02 -54.39
C ARG A 486 26.08 -11.25 -54.98
N ARG A 487 26.32 -12.31 -54.20
CA ARG A 487 26.82 -13.60 -54.72
C ARG A 487 25.72 -14.45 -55.35
N LYS A 488 24.47 -14.30 -54.91
CA LYS A 488 23.31 -15.02 -55.46
C LYS A 488 22.89 -14.46 -56.83
N ASP A 489 23.04 -13.16 -57.04
CA ASP A 489 22.73 -12.49 -58.31
C ASP A 489 23.70 -12.85 -59.46
N ILE A 490 24.79 -13.57 -59.18
CA ILE A 490 25.76 -14.04 -60.19
C ILE A 490 25.33 -15.39 -60.81
N TYR A 491 24.29 -16.05 -60.29
CA TYR A 491 23.72 -17.26 -60.91
C TYR A 491 22.18 -17.33 -60.80
N PRO A 492 21.43 -16.84 -61.81
CA PRO A 492 20.00 -17.05 -61.89
C PRO A 492 19.67 -18.41 -62.52
N SER A 493 18.91 -19.22 -61.78
CA SER A 493 18.00 -20.34 -62.19
C SER A 493 18.24 -21.03 -63.55
N LEU A 494 18.67 -22.30 -63.51
CA LEU A 494 18.31 -23.30 -64.51
C LEU A 494 16.97 -23.93 -64.10
N ASP A 495 15.90 -23.56 -64.78
CA ASP A 495 14.73 -24.42 -65.01
C ASP A 495 13.87 -23.80 -66.12
N THR A 496 14.11 -24.25 -67.35
CA THR A 496 13.14 -24.24 -68.45
C THR A 496 13.25 -25.61 -69.14
N VAL A 497 12.26 -26.46 -68.90
CA VAL A 497 11.96 -27.60 -69.77
C VAL A 497 10.76 -27.18 -70.61
N ASP A 498 10.91 -27.19 -71.94
CA ASP A 498 9.78 -27.58 -72.78
C ASP A 498 10.20 -28.10 -74.17
N THR A 499 9.55 -29.22 -74.52
CA THR A 499 9.20 -29.74 -75.85
C THR A 499 10.24 -30.47 -76.75
N HIS A 500 10.10 -31.80 -76.71
CA HIS A 500 9.82 -32.73 -77.82
C HIS A 500 10.67 -32.74 -79.10
N LEU A 501 11.39 -33.86 -79.29
CA LEU A 501 11.39 -34.67 -80.51
C LEU A 501 11.49 -36.16 -80.12
N ASN A 502 10.48 -36.93 -80.55
CA ASN A 502 10.09 -38.28 -80.08
C ASN A 502 10.95 -39.43 -80.66
N THR A 503 11.23 -40.42 -79.80
CA THR A 503 11.11 -41.88 -80.04
C THR A 503 10.91 -42.59 -78.71
#